data_AF-A0A929RFK5-F1
#
_entry.id   AF-A0A929RFK5-F1
#
_cell.length_a   1.000
_cell.length_b   1.000
_cell.length_c   1.000
_cell.angle_alpha   90.00
_cell.angle_beta   90.00
_cell.angle_gamma   90.00
#
_symmetry.space_group_name_H-M   'P 1'
#
loop_
_entity.id
_entity.type
_entity.pdbx_description
1 polymer ?
#
loop_
_entity_poly.entity_id
_entity_poly.type
_entity_poly.pdbx_seq_one_letter_code
_entity_poly.pdbx_strand_id
1 'polypeptide(L)' 'MTTNIPGPAPLGDKLRIAFLGPFGTFTEQAVHQVAPAGAVLLPMTSAPQALAAVRRGEADRAVVPIENSIE' A
#
# COMPACT_ATOMS: atom_id res chain seq x y z
N MET A 1 6.13 -16.76 5.12
CA MET A 1 7.19 -15.81 4.75
C MET A 1 6.75 -14.44 5.24
N THR A 2 7.28 -14.01 6.38
CA THR A 2 6.85 -12.81 7.11
C THR A 2 7.37 -11.57 6.39
N THR A 3 6.51 -10.65 6.02
CA THR A 3 6.94 -9.43 5.33
C THR A 3 7.57 -8.45 6.31
N ASN A 4 8.77 -8.00 5.96
CA ASN A 4 9.61 -7.12 6.77
C ASN A 4 9.25 -5.63 6.63
N ILE A 5 8.00 -5.28 6.28
CA ILE A 5 7.59 -3.88 6.20
C ILE A 5 7.46 -3.35 7.63
N PRO A 6 8.33 -2.43 8.07
CA PRO A 6 8.30 -1.92 9.44
C PRO A 6 6.98 -1.19 9.74
N GLY A 7 6.67 -1.09 11.04
CA GLY A 7 5.53 -0.36 11.57
C GLY A 7 4.66 -1.20 12.51
N PRO A 8 3.60 -0.60 13.07
CA PRO A 8 2.73 -1.25 14.03
C PRO A 8 1.99 -2.44 13.42
N ALA A 9 1.56 -3.38 14.27
CA ALA A 9 0.70 -4.49 13.84
C ALA A 9 -0.55 -3.96 13.10
N PRO A 10 -1.11 -4.74 12.16
CA PRO A 10 -2.36 -4.37 11.51
C PRO A 10 -3.47 -4.11 12.54
N LEU A 11 -4.38 -3.18 12.24
CA LEU A 11 -5.52 -2.87 13.12
C LEU A 11 -6.58 -3.99 13.15
N GLY A 12 -6.49 -5.01 12.28
CA GLY A 12 -7.41 -6.15 12.22
C GLY A 12 -6.77 -7.44 11.71
N ASP A 13 -7.59 -8.44 11.35
CA ASP A 13 -7.15 -9.81 11.04
C ASP A 13 -6.27 -9.93 9.80
N LYS A 14 -6.31 -8.94 8.90
CA LYS A 14 -5.53 -8.91 7.66
C LYS A 14 -4.85 -7.56 7.48
N LEU A 15 -3.62 -7.59 6.98
CA LEU A 15 -2.88 -6.38 6.61
C LEU A 15 -3.53 -5.73 5.37
N ARG A 16 -3.93 -4.47 5.49
CA ARG A 16 -4.47 -3.65 4.39
C ARG A 16 -3.40 -2.70 3.88
N ILE A 17 -3.12 -2.72 2.59
CA ILE A 17 -2.08 -1.90 1.96
C ILE A 17 -2.74 -1.03 0.89
N ALA A 18 -2.75 0.28 1.10
CA ALA A 18 -3.13 1.24 0.06
C ALA A 18 -2.00 1.43 -0.95
N PHE A 19 -2.32 1.68 -2.21
CA PHE A 19 -1.29 1.98 -3.21
C PHE A 19 -1.78 2.92 -4.29
N LEU A 20 -0.85 3.60 -4.98
CA LEU A 20 -1.18 4.39 -6.17
C LEU A 20 -1.59 3.44 -7.31
N GLY A 21 -2.90 3.37 -7.54
CA GLY A 21 -3.50 2.59 -8.60
C GLY A 21 -3.61 3.35 -9.92
N PRO A 22 -4.45 2.87 -10.87
CA PRO A 22 -5.33 1.68 -10.78
C PRO A 22 -4.53 0.37 -10.79
N PHE A 23 -5.22 -0.78 -10.89
CA PHE A 23 -4.56 -2.04 -11.24
C PHE A 23 -3.89 -1.92 -12.62
N GLY A 24 -2.73 -2.57 -12.80
CA GLY A 24 -1.87 -2.51 -13.97
C GLY A 24 -0.70 -1.52 -13.86
N THR A 25 -0.38 -0.98 -12.67
CA THR A 25 0.70 0.02 -12.50
C THR A 25 1.98 -0.59 -11.95
N PHE A 26 3.12 0.11 -12.14
CA PHE A 26 4.37 -0.24 -11.46
C PHE A 26 4.24 -0.23 -9.93
N THR A 27 3.39 0.64 -9.39
CA THR A 27 3.13 0.67 -7.95
C THR A 27 2.38 -0.57 -7.48
N GLU A 28 1.44 -1.12 -8.26
CA GLU A 28 0.84 -2.43 -7.95
C GLU A 28 1.91 -3.53 -7.92
N GLN A 29 2.80 -3.58 -8.93
CA GLN A 29 3.89 -4.55 -8.95
C GLN A 29 4.79 -4.42 -7.72
N ALA A 30 5.10 -3.19 -7.30
CA ALA A 30 5.90 -2.94 -6.10
C ALA A 30 5.20 -3.45 -4.83
N VAL A 31 3.88 -3.26 -4.71
CA VAL A 31 3.09 -3.80 -3.59
C VAL A 31 3.20 -5.32 -3.52
N HIS A 32 3.09 -6.01 -4.66
CA HIS A 32 3.20 -7.48 -4.69
C HIS A 32 4.58 -8.01 -4.27
N GLN A 33 5.65 -7.22 -4.41
CA GLN A 33 6.98 -7.60 -3.96
C GLN A 33 7.14 -7.55 -2.43
N VAL A 34 6.34 -6.72 -1.76
CA VAL A 34 6.49 -6.45 -0.32
C VAL A 34 5.30 -6.92 0.52
N ALA A 35 4.16 -7.19 -0.10
CA ALA A 35 2.92 -7.59 0.58
C ALA A 35 2.94 -9.07 0.98
N PRO A 36 2.51 -9.41 2.21
CA PRO A 36 2.44 -10.79 2.64
C PRO A 36 1.28 -11.50 1.94
N ALA A 37 1.37 -12.81 1.87
CA ALA A 37 0.24 -13.62 1.45
C ALA A 37 -1.01 -13.30 2.30
N GLY A 38 -2.13 -13.06 1.64
CA GLY A 38 -3.41 -12.72 2.29
C GLY A 38 -3.60 -11.24 2.66
N ALA A 39 -2.64 -10.36 2.34
CA ALA A 39 -2.86 -8.92 2.42
C ALA A 39 -4.00 -8.46 1.51
N VAL A 40 -4.74 -7.45 1.95
CA VAL A 40 -5.80 -6.80 1.19
C VAL A 40 -5.20 -5.56 0.51
N LEU A 41 -5.22 -5.51 -0.81
CA LEU A 41 -4.68 -4.39 -1.58
C LEU A 41 -5.79 -3.39 -1.92
N LEU A 42 -5.56 -2.12 -1.63
CA LEU A 42 -6.54 -1.04 -1.80
C LEU A 42 -6.01 -0.02 -2.83
N PRO A 43 -6.45 -0.08 -4.11
CA PRO A 43 -6.02 0.90 -5.12
C PRO A 43 -6.60 2.28 -4.80
N MET A 44 -5.77 3.31 -4.93
CA MET A 44 -6.13 4.72 -4.72
C MET A 44 -5.81 5.53 -5.98
N THR A 45 -6.52 6.64 -6.20
CA THR A 45 -6.34 7.42 -7.44
C THR A 45 -5.16 8.41 -7.38
N SER A 46 -4.50 8.55 -6.22
CA SER A 46 -3.32 9.39 -6.06
C SER A 46 -2.48 8.96 -4.85
N ALA A 47 -1.17 9.29 -4.87
CA ALA A 47 -0.28 9.04 -3.73
C ALA A 47 -0.75 9.77 -2.44
N PRO A 48 -1.21 11.04 -2.49
CA PRO A 48 -1.81 11.69 -1.32
C PRO A 48 -3.01 10.94 -0.73
N GLN A 49 -3.86 10.33 -1.57
CA GLN A 49 -4.98 9.52 -1.09
C GLN A 49 -4.53 8.24 -0.38
N ALA A 50 -3.55 7.53 -0.95
CA ALA A 50 -2.98 6.34 -0.30
C ALA A 50 -2.39 6.66 1.09
N LEU A 51 -1.68 7.78 1.21
CA LEU A 51 -1.16 8.25 2.51
C LEU A 51 -2.28 8.69 3.46
N ALA A 52 -3.36 9.30 2.95
CA ALA A 52 -4.51 9.69 3.74
C ALA A 52 -5.25 8.48 4.31
N ALA A 53 -5.40 7.40 3.55
CA ALA A 53 -6.02 6.16 4.00
C ALA A 53 -5.32 5.57 5.23
N VAL A 54 -3.98 5.63 5.28
CA VAL A 54 -3.20 5.22 6.46
C VAL A 54 -3.48 6.13 7.66
N ARG A 55 -3.47 7.46 7.46
CA ARG A 55 -3.75 8.43 8.54
C ARG A 55 -5.15 8.28 9.13
N ARG A 56 -6.13 7.84 8.32
CA ARG A 56 -7.52 7.61 8.73
C ARG A 56 -7.77 6.23 9.32
N GLY A 57 -6.78 5.32 9.29
CA GLY A 57 -6.94 3.93 9.72
C GLY A 57 -7.71 3.04 8.73
N GLU A 58 -7.97 3.54 7.52
CA GLU A 58 -8.60 2.79 6.41
C GLU A 58 -7.63 1.75 5.82
N ALA A 59 -6.33 2.03 5.88
CA ALA A 59 -5.24 1.12 5.52
C ALA A 59 -4.19 1.05 6.65
N ASP A 60 -3.47 -0.06 6.74
CA ASP A 60 -2.41 -0.24 7.74
C ASP A 60 -1.05 0.24 7.22
N ARG A 61 -0.85 0.20 5.89
CA ARG A 61 0.35 0.67 5.18
C ARG A 61 -0.03 1.29 3.85
N ALA A 62 0.91 2.03 3.26
CA ALA A 62 0.79 2.53 1.89
C ALA A 62 2.08 2.28 1.10
N VAL A 63 1.94 1.99 -0.20
CA VAL A 63 3.03 1.97 -1.17
C VAL A 63 2.77 3.07 -2.19
N VAL A 64 3.69 4.03 -2.26
CA VAL A 64 3.62 5.17 -3.18
C VAL A 64 4.99 5.40 -3.82
N PRO A 65 5.06 5.89 -5.06
CA PRO A 65 6.32 6.34 -5.62
C PRO A 65 6.87 7.52 -4.80
N ILE A 66 8.17 7.51 -4.51
CA ILE A 66 8.88 8.63 -3.87
C ILE A 66 9.34 9.64 -4.91
N GLU A 67 9.80 9.15 -6.06
CA GLU A 67 10.20 9.93 -7.21
C GLU A 67 9.44 9.38 -8.43
N ASN A 68 8.74 10.24 -9.14
CA ASN A 68 8.03 9.89 -10.36
C ASN A 68 8.60 10.74 -11.50
N SER A 69 9.16 10.10 -12.53
CA SER A 69 9.86 10.79 -13.62
C SER A 69 8.93 11.39 -14.69
N ILE A 70 7.61 11.33 -14.47
CA ILE A 70 6.56 11.67 -15.44
C ILE A 70 5.69 12.83 -14.92
N GLU A 71 6.22 13.68 -14.04
CA GLU A 71 5.50 14.87 -13.56
C GLU A 71 5.62 16.05 -14.53
#